data_AF-A0A7S3ZEK3-F1
#
_entry.id   AF-A0A7S3ZEK3-F1
#
_cell.length_a   1.000
_cell.length_b   1.000
_cell.length_c   1.000
_cell.angle_alpha   90.00
_cell.angle_beta   90.00
_cell.angle_gamma   90.00
#
_symmetry.space_group_name_H-M   'P 1'
#
loop_
_entity.id
_entity.type
_entity.pdbx_description
1 polymer ?
#
loop_
_entity_poly.entity_id
_entity_poly.type
_entity_poly.pdbx_seq_one_letter_code
_entity_poly.pdbx_strand_id
1 'polypeptide(L)'
;PSSYRWVLIHQFLQKEADARNYRGVLLADVRDTAFQKDPFSILDERGPGFYASSEDGDQPKRKIRDCGWNSGWIKSCYGQGVVNQVGNNPIICSGMSISTVAEAKAYARKMYDKLVSPGGQECERNGVDQGMHNVLVWTNEIPNLKIVTQESGPIANMQAELVVVKGDKSIENKKGDVMAIVHQYDRNLDVLRA
;
A
#
# COMPACT_ATOMS: atom_id res chain seq x y z
N PRO A 1 13.08 11.18 5.78
CA PRO A 1 11.64 11.49 5.57
C PRO A 1 10.98 10.36 4.75
N SER A 2 10.00 9.66 5.32
CA SER A 2 9.38 8.51 4.64
C SER A 2 8.59 8.92 3.41
N SER A 3 8.10 10.17 3.37
CA SER A 3 7.24 10.64 2.28
C SER A 3 8.02 11.21 1.09
N TYR A 4 9.32 11.49 1.21
CA TYR A 4 10.10 12.10 0.13
C TYR A 4 10.12 11.23 -1.14
N ARG A 5 9.94 9.90 -1.00
CA ARG A 5 9.75 8.99 -2.14
C ARG A 5 8.65 9.46 -3.10
N TRP A 6 7.58 10.07 -2.60
CA TRP A 6 6.44 10.50 -3.42
C TRP A 6 6.79 11.68 -4.30
N VAL A 7 7.73 12.54 -3.90
CA VAL A 7 8.28 13.58 -4.76
C VAL A 7 9.02 12.96 -5.93
N LEU A 8 9.90 11.99 -5.68
CA LEU A 8 10.69 11.32 -6.71
C LEU A 8 9.83 10.47 -7.64
N ILE A 9 8.90 9.69 -7.09
CA ILE A 9 7.95 8.87 -7.85
C ILE A 9 7.08 9.76 -8.74
N HIS A 10 6.53 10.85 -8.20
CA HIS A 10 5.73 11.78 -9.00
C HIS A 10 6.54 12.37 -10.15
N GLN A 11 7.74 12.88 -9.89
CA GLN A 11 8.60 13.46 -10.93
C GLN A 11 8.97 12.44 -12.01
N PHE A 12 9.31 11.21 -11.62
CA PHE A 12 9.62 10.13 -12.57
C PHE A 12 8.40 9.80 -13.44
N LEU A 13 7.24 9.55 -12.83
CA LEU A 13 6.03 9.18 -13.56
C LEU A 13 5.52 10.30 -14.48
N GLN A 14 5.74 11.57 -14.14
CA GLN A 14 5.36 12.69 -15.01
C GLN A 14 6.30 12.87 -16.20
N LYS A 15 7.61 12.61 -16.04
CA LYS A 15 8.60 12.85 -17.08
C LYS A 15 8.81 11.66 -18.01
N GLU A 16 8.83 10.45 -17.44
CA GLU A 16 9.33 9.27 -18.14
C GLU A 16 8.23 8.28 -18.55
N ALA A 17 7.09 8.26 -17.86
CA ALA A 17 6.13 7.17 -18.05
C ALA A 17 5.48 7.17 -19.44
N ASP A 18 5.19 8.35 -19.97
CA ASP A 18 4.56 8.51 -21.29
C ASP A 18 5.55 8.22 -22.42
N ALA A 19 6.83 8.56 -22.23
CA ALA A 19 7.88 8.32 -23.24
C ALA A 19 8.21 6.82 -23.39
N ARG A 20 7.98 6.03 -22.34
CA ARG A 20 8.38 4.61 -22.28
C ARG A 20 7.24 3.62 -22.46
N ASN A 21 6.00 4.10 -22.64
CA ASN A 21 4.81 3.28 -22.88
C ASN A 21 4.67 2.11 -21.88
N TYR A 22 4.83 2.39 -20.59
CA TYR A 22 4.64 1.36 -19.56
C TYR A 22 3.18 0.87 -19.53
N ARG A 23 2.97 -0.42 -19.29
CA ARG A 23 1.63 -0.99 -19.11
C ARG A 23 1.11 -0.84 -17.68
N GLY A 24 2.01 -1.02 -16.70
CA GLY A 24 1.69 -1.00 -15.29
C GLY A 24 2.85 -0.47 -14.46
N VAL A 25 2.54 -0.10 -13.22
CA VAL A 25 3.48 0.41 -12.23
C VAL A 25 3.31 -0.40 -10.95
N LEU A 26 4.42 -0.93 -10.45
CA LEU A 26 4.54 -1.46 -9.11
C LEU A 26 5.26 -0.43 -8.25
N LEU A 27 4.60 0.04 -7.19
CA LEU A 27 5.21 0.85 -6.14
C LEU A 27 5.47 -0.10 -4.97
N ALA A 28 6.71 -0.20 -4.51
CA ALA A 28 7.06 -1.15 -3.46
C ALA A 28 8.22 -0.63 -2.59
N ASP A 29 8.17 -0.94 -1.30
CA ASP A 29 9.31 -0.83 -0.40
C ASP A 29 10.41 -1.81 -0.83
N VAL A 30 11.63 -1.30 -0.94
CA VAL A 30 12.75 -2.06 -1.53
C VAL A 30 13.34 -3.07 -0.55
N ARG A 31 13.29 -2.80 0.76
CA ARG A 31 13.98 -3.61 1.77
C ARG A 31 13.31 -4.96 1.99
N ASP A 32 11.98 -4.99 2.01
CA ASP A 32 11.19 -6.08 2.59
C ASP A 32 10.07 -6.57 1.66
N THR A 33 10.27 -6.44 0.34
CA THR A 33 9.36 -6.99 -0.68
C THR A 33 10.05 -8.12 -1.47
N ALA A 34 9.35 -9.24 -1.63
CA ALA A 34 9.76 -10.38 -2.43
C ALA A 34 8.66 -10.78 -3.43
N PHE A 35 9.04 -11.47 -4.50
CA PHE A 35 8.14 -11.93 -5.56
C PHE A 35 8.22 -13.45 -5.70
N GLN A 36 7.05 -14.10 -5.73
CA GLN A 36 6.96 -15.55 -6.01
C GLN A 36 6.41 -15.82 -7.42
N LYS A 37 5.80 -14.81 -8.05
CA LYS A 37 5.27 -14.84 -9.43
C LYS A 37 5.46 -13.46 -10.08
N ASP A 38 5.12 -13.35 -11.36
CA ASP A 38 5.02 -12.04 -12.02
C ASP A 38 3.99 -11.16 -11.28
N PRO A 39 4.40 -10.03 -10.67
CA PRO A 39 3.47 -9.14 -9.96
C PRO A 39 2.43 -8.55 -10.92
N PHE A 40 2.74 -8.37 -12.20
CA PHE A 40 1.84 -7.73 -13.16
C PHE A 40 0.74 -8.65 -13.69
N SER A 41 0.75 -9.95 -13.37
CA SER A 41 -0.37 -10.85 -13.63
C SER A 41 -1.65 -10.40 -12.92
N ILE A 42 -1.52 -9.64 -11.83
CA ILE A 42 -2.66 -9.03 -11.11
C ILE A 42 -3.46 -8.11 -12.04
N LEU A 43 -2.79 -7.34 -12.90
CA LEU A 43 -3.46 -6.46 -13.86
C LEU A 43 -4.08 -7.26 -15.02
N ASP A 44 -3.46 -8.38 -15.41
CA ASP A 44 -4.00 -9.29 -16.43
C ASP A 44 -5.28 -9.97 -15.96
N GLU A 45 -5.25 -10.53 -14.75
CA GLU A 45 -6.33 -11.35 -14.20
C GLU A 45 -7.51 -10.49 -13.70
N ARG A 46 -7.23 -9.29 -13.20
CA ARG A 46 -8.24 -8.46 -12.49
C ARG A 46 -8.59 -7.17 -13.21
N GLY A 47 -7.91 -6.86 -14.32
CA GLY A 47 -8.13 -5.68 -15.15
C GLY A 47 -7.44 -4.40 -14.66
N PRO A 48 -7.69 -3.25 -15.32
CA PRO A 48 -7.07 -1.98 -14.97
C PRO A 48 -7.54 -1.45 -13.61
N GLY A 49 -6.72 -0.60 -12.99
CA GLY A 49 -7.04 0.07 -11.72
C GLY A 49 -5.83 0.26 -10.81
N PHE A 50 -6.10 0.67 -9.57
CA PHE A 50 -5.11 0.80 -8.50
C PHE A 50 -5.38 -0.25 -7.42
N TYR A 51 -4.46 -1.19 -7.23
CA TYR A 51 -4.58 -2.26 -6.26
C TYR A 51 -3.72 -1.95 -5.04
N ALA A 52 -4.36 -1.75 -3.89
CA ALA A 52 -3.71 -1.57 -2.61
C ALA A 52 -4.00 -2.78 -1.71
N SER A 53 -3.06 -3.17 -0.83
CA SER A 53 -3.24 -4.32 0.05
C SER A 53 -3.61 -3.90 1.47
N SER A 54 -4.57 -4.59 2.08
CA SER A 54 -4.90 -4.45 3.50
C SER A 54 -3.74 -4.93 4.41
N GLU A 55 -3.53 -4.31 5.58
CA GLU A 55 -2.62 -4.81 6.63
C GLU A 55 -3.26 -5.90 7.51
N ASP A 56 -4.55 -6.19 7.29
CA ASP A 56 -5.33 -7.17 8.05
C ASP A 56 -6.24 -7.98 7.11
N GLY A 57 -6.99 -8.93 7.66
CA GLY A 57 -7.95 -9.75 6.91
C GLY A 57 -9.27 -9.06 6.60
N ASP A 58 -10.20 -9.82 6.00
CA ASP A 58 -11.58 -9.42 5.69
C ASP A 58 -12.34 -8.95 6.95
N GLN A 59 -11.95 -9.46 8.12
CA GLN A 59 -12.44 -9.02 9.44
C GLN A 59 -11.29 -8.33 10.20
N PRO A 60 -11.12 -7.02 10.04
CA PRO A 60 -9.96 -6.32 10.57
C PRO A 60 -9.99 -6.30 12.10
N LYS A 61 -8.93 -6.82 12.72
CA LYS A 61 -8.69 -6.79 14.16
C LYS A 61 -8.31 -5.39 14.64
N ARG A 62 -7.75 -4.55 13.76
CA ARG A 62 -7.36 -3.16 14.06
C ARG A 62 -7.91 -2.19 13.03
N LYS A 63 -8.67 -1.20 13.49
CA LYS A 63 -9.08 -0.05 12.67
C LYS A 63 -8.05 1.07 12.79
N ILE A 64 -8.10 2.03 11.87
CA ILE A 64 -7.23 3.21 11.88
C ILE A 64 -7.24 3.93 13.24
N ARG A 65 -8.42 4.10 13.87
CA ARG A 65 -8.53 4.79 15.16
C ARG A 65 -7.85 4.05 16.32
N ASP A 66 -7.79 2.72 16.23
CA ASP A 66 -7.25 1.86 17.29
C ASP A 66 -5.72 1.72 17.19
N CYS A 67 -5.15 2.16 16.06
CA CYS A 67 -3.71 2.21 15.84
C CYS A 67 -3.18 3.60 16.20
N GLY A 68 -2.43 3.71 17.30
CA GLY A 68 -1.86 4.98 17.77
C GLY A 68 -0.97 5.68 16.73
N TRP A 69 -0.24 4.92 15.91
CA TRP A 69 0.57 5.46 14.82
C TRP A 69 -0.28 6.02 13.69
N ASN A 70 -1.19 5.22 13.12
CA ASN A 70 -2.04 5.65 12.00
C ASN A 70 -2.96 6.81 12.39
N SER A 71 -3.67 6.70 13.51
CA SER A 71 -4.51 7.79 14.02
C SER A 71 -3.68 9.04 14.34
N GLY A 72 -2.47 8.88 14.90
CA GLY A 72 -1.55 9.96 15.20
C GLY A 72 -1.04 10.68 13.96
N TRP A 73 -0.60 9.95 12.92
CA TRP A 73 -0.19 10.52 11.65
C TRP A 73 -1.32 11.31 11.01
N ILE A 74 -2.52 10.73 10.91
CA ILE A 74 -3.69 11.40 10.33
C ILE A 74 -4.05 12.63 11.14
N LYS A 75 -4.13 12.53 12.48
CA LYS A 75 -4.44 13.67 13.35
C LYS A 75 -3.46 14.81 13.17
N SER A 76 -2.17 14.50 13.06
CA SER A 76 -1.11 15.52 12.95
C SER A 76 -1.14 16.28 11.62
N CYS A 77 -1.62 15.65 10.53
CA CYS A 77 -1.62 16.26 9.20
C CYS A 77 -3.01 16.82 8.81
N TYR A 78 -4.07 16.21 9.30
CA TYR A 78 -5.45 16.45 8.85
C TYR A 78 -6.42 16.80 10.00
N GLY A 79 -5.97 16.74 11.25
CA GLY A 79 -6.78 17.03 12.43
C GLY A 79 -7.71 15.90 12.85
N GLN A 80 -8.34 16.07 14.01
CA GLN A 80 -9.22 15.08 14.62
C GLN A 80 -10.48 14.80 13.78
N GLY A 81 -10.97 15.79 13.02
CA GLY A 81 -12.14 15.61 12.16
C GLY A 81 -11.94 14.51 11.11
N VAL A 82 -10.77 14.47 10.47
CA VAL A 82 -10.45 13.43 9.47
C VAL A 82 -10.23 12.08 10.15
N VAL A 83 -9.63 12.02 11.34
CA VAL A 83 -9.57 10.78 12.13
C VAL A 83 -10.97 10.23 12.40
N ASN A 84 -11.94 11.09 12.74
CA ASN A 84 -13.31 10.64 13.00
C ASN A 84 -13.98 10.10 11.72
N GLN A 85 -13.69 10.72 10.56
CA GLN A 85 -14.20 10.31 9.25
C GLN A 85 -13.67 8.94 8.82
N VAL A 86 -12.36 8.74 8.84
CA VAL A 86 -11.74 7.52 8.27
C VAL A 86 -11.43 6.45 9.32
N GLY A 87 -11.46 6.80 10.60
CA GLY A 87 -10.92 5.98 11.69
C GLY A 87 -11.65 4.66 11.94
N ASN A 88 -12.85 4.45 11.39
CA ASN A 88 -13.58 3.19 11.50
C ASN A 88 -13.17 2.14 10.46
N ASN A 89 -12.35 2.53 9.47
CA ASN A 89 -11.94 1.66 8.38
C ASN A 89 -10.67 0.87 8.72
N PRO A 90 -10.43 -0.26 8.02
CA PRO A 90 -9.17 -1.00 8.13
C PRO A 90 -7.98 -0.18 7.63
N ILE A 91 -6.78 -0.57 8.07
CA ILE A 91 -5.53 0.04 7.61
C ILE A 91 -5.13 -0.59 6.28
N ILE A 92 -4.89 0.25 5.28
CA ILE A 92 -4.36 -0.16 3.97
C ILE A 92 -2.88 0.21 3.90
N CYS A 93 -2.05 -0.75 3.47
CA CYS A 93 -0.60 -0.61 3.43
C CYS A 93 -0.16 0.30 2.28
N SER A 94 0.62 1.33 2.59
CA SER A 94 1.24 2.23 1.59
C SER A 94 2.57 1.71 1.04
N GLY A 95 3.15 0.69 1.68
CA GLY A 95 4.45 0.11 1.32
C GLY A 95 4.43 -0.68 0.02
N MET A 96 3.25 -1.04 -0.50
CA MET A 96 3.13 -1.69 -1.79
C MET A 96 1.78 -1.38 -2.46
N SER A 97 1.81 -1.13 -3.77
CA SER A 97 0.62 -1.09 -4.62
C SER A 97 0.97 -1.43 -6.06
N ILE A 98 0.03 -2.03 -6.79
CA ILE A 98 0.17 -2.28 -8.22
C ILE A 98 -0.94 -1.59 -8.98
N SER A 99 -0.62 -0.97 -10.12
CA SER A 99 -1.60 -0.18 -10.84
C SER A 99 -1.31 -0.06 -12.33
N THR A 100 -2.31 0.35 -13.09
CA THR A 100 -2.12 0.92 -14.43
C THR A 100 -1.48 2.31 -14.32
N VAL A 101 -0.76 2.73 -15.37
CA VAL A 101 0.05 3.97 -15.34
C VAL A 101 -0.77 5.22 -15.04
N ALA A 102 -1.99 5.32 -15.59
CA ALA A 102 -2.86 6.47 -15.37
C ALA A 102 -3.20 6.64 -13.88
N GLU A 103 -3.58 5.54 -13.22
CA GLU A 103 -3.89 5.50 -11.80
C GLU A 103 -2.65 5.76 -10.94
N ALA A 104 -1.50 5.20 -11.29
CA ALA A 104 -0.23 5.50 -10.61
C ALA A 104 0.10 7.00 -10.66
N LYS A 105 -0.04 7.63 -11.83
CA LYS A 105 0.21 9.08 -12.00
C LYS A 105 -0.74 9.90 -11.15
N ALA A 106 -2.03 9.55 -11.15
CA ALA A 106 -3.05 10.26 -10.36
C ALA A 106 -2.78 10.12 -8.85
N TYR A 107 -2.49 8.91 -8.38
CA TYR A 107 -2.17 8.63 -6.99
C TYR A 107 -0.88 9.34 -6.54
N ALA A 108 0.21 9.20 -7.31
CA ALA A 108 1.48 9.86 -6.99
C ALA A 108 1.34 11.39 -6.97
N ARG A 109 0.50 11.96 -7.85
CA ARG A 109 0.19 13.39 -7.82
C ARG A 109 -0.51 13.80 -6.52
N LYS A 110 -1.49 13.02 -6.05
CA LYS A 110 -2.18 13.28 -4.78
C LYS A 110 -1.24 13.22 -3.58
N MET A 111 -0.38 12.21 -3.51
CA MET A 111 0.64 12.10 -2.45
C MET A 111 1.62 13.29 -2.51
N TYR A 112 2.09 13.65 -3.72
CA TYR A 112 2.95 14.81 -3.94
C TYR A 112 2.31 16.12 -3.49
N ASP A 113 1.07 16.40 -3.92
CA ASP A 113 0.38 17.65 -3.62
C ASP A 113 0.24 17.87 -2.10
N LYS A 114 0.04 16.79 -1.32
CA LYS A 114 0.00 16.89 0.15
C LYS A 114 1.33 17.34 0.74
N LEU A 115 2.46 16.88 0.20
CA LEU A 115 3.80 17.22 0.70
C LEU A 115 4.20 18.65 0.35
N VAL A 116 3.75 19.17 -0.79
CA VAL A 116 4.11 20.53 -1.25
C VAL A 116 3.08 21.59 -0.88
N SER A 117 1.89 21.20 -0.38
CA SER A 117 0.88 22.12 0.11
C SER A 117 1.35 22.85 1.39
N PRO A 118 0.84 24.07 1.68
CA PRO A 118 1.10 24.74 2.96
C PRO A 118 0.71 23.84 4.14
N GLY A 119 1.59 23.65 5.12
CA GLY A 119 1.39 22.70 6.22
C GLY A 119 1.97 21.30 5.96
N GLY A 120 2.35 20.98 4.72
CA GLY A 120 2.87 19.67 4.32
C GLY A 120 4.26 19.37 4.88
N GLN A 121 5.12 20.37 5.05
CA GLN A 121 6.45 20.16 5.64
C GLN A 121 6.37 19.97 7.16
N GLU A 122 5.47 20.69 7.81
CA GLU A 122 5.20 20.63 9.25
C GLU A 122 4.60 19.27 9.66
N CYS A 123 3.95 18.61 8.71
CA CYS A 123 3.36 17.30 8.91
C CYS A 123 4.39 16.16 8.75
N GLU A 124 5.48 16.39 8.01
CA GLU A 124 6.45 15.37 7.62
C GLU A 124 7.17 14.74 8.81
N ARG A 125 7.07 13.42 8.94
CA ARG A 125 7.75 12.61 9.96
C ARG A 125 7.79 11.15 9.50
N ASN A 126 8.52 10.31 10.22
CA ASN A 126 8.62 8.90 9.87
C ASN A 126 7.23 8.20 9.86
N GLY A 127 6.92 7.55 8.74
CA GLY A 127 5.69 6.78 8.50
C GLY A 127 4.46 7.61 8.14
N VAL A 128 4.56 8.94 8.02
CA VAL A 128 3.36 9.78 7.84
C VAL A 128 2.63 9.54 6.52
N ASP A 129 3.35 9.09 5.49
CA ASP A 129 2.79 8.70 4.21
C ASP A 129 1.84 7.51 4.30
N GLN A 130 2.00 6.62 5.28
CA GLN A 130 1.02 5.58 5.60
C GLN A 130 -0.32 6.22 6.03
N GLY A 131 -0.28 7.25 6.87
CA GLY A 131 -1.46 8.02 7.27
C GLY A 131 -2.10 8.77 6.09
N MET A 132 -1.29 9.43 5.25
CA MET A 132 -1.77 10.12 4.05
C MET A 132 -2.44 9.16 3.06
N HIS A 133 -1.81 8.01 2.81
CA HIS A 133 -2.35 6.95 1.97
C HIS A 133 -3.72 6.50 2.47
N ASN A 134 -3.87 6.20 3.76
CA ASN A 134 -5.14 5.80 4.34
C ASN A 134 -6.23 6.88 4.22
N VAL A 135 -5.88 8.16 4.34
CA VAL A 135 -6.83 9.25 4.05
C VAL A 135 -7.29 9.15 2.60
N LEU A 136 -6.39 9.12 1.62
CA LEU A 136 -6.76 9.07 0.20
C LEU A 136 -7.60 7.84 -0.17
N VAL A 137 -7.31 6.68 0.42
CA VAL A 137 -8.11 5.44 0.24
C VAL A 137 -9.53 5.67 0.74
N TRP A 138 -9.70 6.13 1.97
CA TRP A 138 -11.01 6.18 2.63
C TRP A 138 -11.80 7.46 2.38
N THR A 139 -11.19 8.47 1.74
CA THR A 139 -11.88 9.63 1.16
C THR A 139 -12.17 9.45 -0.33
N ASN A 140 -11.90 8.27 -0.90
CA ASN A 140 -12.15 7.92 -2.30
C ASN A 140 -11.44 8.87 -3.30
N GLU A 141 -10.21 9.28 -2.98
CA GLU A 141 -9.40 10.17 -3.82
C GLU A 141 -8.49 9.42 -4.80
N ILE A 142 -8.44 8.09 -4.72
CA ILE A 142 -7.67 7.23 -5.63
C ILE A 142 -8.61 6.68 -6.71
N PRO A 143 -8.40 7.02 -8.00
CA PRO A 143 -9.25 6.52 -9.08
C PRO A 143 -9.11 5.00 -9.25
N ASN A 144 -10.22 4.32 -9.52
CA ASN A 144 -10.28 2.88 -9.78
C ASN A 144 -9.58 2.03 -8.69
N LEU A 145 -9.68 2.47 -7.42
CA LEU A 145 -9.12 1.77 -6.28
C LEU A 145 -9.80 0.41 -6.05
N LYS A 146 -8.99 -0.63 -5.89
CA LYS A 146 -9.37 -1.99 -5.53
C LYS A 146 -8.53 -2.42 -4.33
N ILE A 147 -9.19 -2.74 -3.22
CA ILE A 147 -8.51 -3.23 -2.02
C ILE A 147 -8.38 -4.75 -2.11
N VAL A 148 -7.15 -5.22 -1.99
CA VAL A 148 -6.78 -6.63 -1.97
C VAL A 148 -6.68 -7.08 -0.51
N THR A 149 -7.44 -8.11 -0.14
CA THR A 149 -7.46 -8.67 1.22
C THR A 149 -6.55 -9.89 1.32
N GLN A 150 -6.17 -10.25 2.54
CA GLN A 150 -5.14 -11.26 2.80
C GLN A 150 -5.66 -12.69 2.60
N GLU A 151 -6.97 -12.92 2.73
CA GLU A 151 -7.58 -14.24 2.61
C GLU A 151 -7.65 -14.77 1.18
N SER A 152 -7.74 -13.88 0.19
CA SER A 152 -8.00 -14.27 -1.20
C SER A 152 -7.26 -13.46 -2.27
N GLY A 153 -6.52 -12.44 -1.82
CA GLY A 153 -5.70 -11.61 -2.68
C GLY A 153 -4.41 -12.30 -3.11
N PRO A 154 -3.78 -11.86 -4.22
CA PRO A 154 -2.47 -12.36 -4.66
C PRO A 154 -1.30 -11.64 -3.97
N ILE A 155 -1.55 -10.85 -2.93
CA ILE A 155 -0.54 -10.01 -2.28
C ILE A 155 -0.55 -10.26 -0.77
N ALA A 156 0.57 -10.75 -0.25
CA ALA A 156 0.74 -11.01 1.17
C ALA A 156 1.31 -9.77 1.87
N ASN A 157 0.68 -9.39 2.96
CA ASN A 157 1.27 -8.55 3.98
C ASN A 157 1.52 -9.41 5.23
N MET A 158 2.78 -9.66 5.56
CA MET A 158 3.12 -10.62 6.61
C MET A 158 2.68 -10.17 8.01
N GLN A 159 2.46 -8.87 8.23
CA GLN A 159 1.96 -8.35 9.50
C GLN A 159 0.52 -8.79 9.80
N ALA A 160 -0.23 -9.24 8.79
CA ALA A 160 -1.57 -9.75 8.98
C ALA A 160 -1.61 -11.12 9.68
N GLU A 161 -0.53 -11.92 9.58
CA GLU A 161 -0.45 -13.28 10.13
C GLU A 161 -1.56 -14.22 9.62
N LEU A 162 -1.98 -14.03 8.36
CA LEU A 162 -3.08 -14.79 7.73
C LEU A 162 -2.64 -15.73 6.60
N VAL A 163 -1.34 -15.72 6.28
CA VAL A 163 -0.75 -16.54 5.23
C VAL A 163 -0.20 -17.85 5.78
N VAL A 164 -0.04 -18.84 4.90
CA VAL A 164 0.57 -20.13 5.22
C VAL A 164 1.97 -20.17 4.61
N VAL A 165 3.00 -20.34 5.44
CA VAL A 165 4.38 -20.59 4.99
C VAL A 165 4.59 -22.09 4.84
N LYS A 166 4.95 -22.54 3.64
CA LYS A 166 5.22 -23.95 3.35
C LYS A 166 6.69 -24.30 3.62
N GLY A 167 6.98 -25.59 3.66
CA GLY A 167 8.34 -26.11 3.85
C GLY A 167 9.34 -25.73 2.74
N ASP A 168 8.84 -25.43 1.53
CA ASP A 168 9.64 -24.89 0.41
C ASP A 168 9.73 -23.35 0.41
N LYS A 169 9.29 -22.71 1.50
CA LYS A 169 9.19 -21.25 1.69
C LYS A 169 8.16 -20.56 0.81
N SER A 170 7.35 -21.30 0.07
CA SER A 170 6.21 -20.68 -0.62
C SER A 170 5.20 -20.13 0.39
N ILE A 171 4.68 -18.96 0.09
CA ILE A 171 3.67 -18.26 0.90
C ILE A 171 2.34 -18.32 0.16
N GLU A 172 1.35 -18.96 0.78
CA GLU A 172 0.00 -19.13 0.24
C GLU A 172 -1.03 -18.35 1.05
N ASN A 173 -2.12 -17.93 0.39
CA ASN A 173 -3.33 -17.49 1.09
C ASN A 173 -4.11 -18.66 1.70
N LYS A 174 -5.21 -18.38 2.40
CA LYS A 174 -6.08 -19.40 3.01
C LYS A 174 -6.77 -20.33 2.00
N LYS A 175 -6.80 -19.97 0.71
CA LYS A 175 -7.34 -20.81 -0.37
C LYS A 175 -6.31 -21.76 -0.97
N GLY A 176 -5.04 -21.65 -0.56
CA GLY A 176 -3.93 -22.44 -1.10
C GLY A 176 -3.30 -21.83 -2.36
N ASP A 177 -3.67 -20.60 -2.74
CA ASP A 177 -3.03 -19.93 -3.86
C ASP A 177 -1.71 -19.29 -3.43
N VAL A 178 -0.63 -19.57 -4.16
CA VAL A 178 0.67 -18.90 -3.94
C VAL A 178 0.55 -17.40 -4.26
N MET A 179 0.94 -16.58 -3.29
CA MET A 179 0.90 -15.12 -3.33
C MET A 179 1.94 -14.57 -4.32
N ALA A 180 1.54 -13.75 -5.28
CA ALA A 180 2.47 -13.21 -6.27
C ALA A 180 3.52 -12.28 -5.64
N ILE A 181 3.09 -11.45 -4.69
CA ILE A 181 3.91 -10.47 -3.97
C ILE A 181 3.87 -10.78 -2.48
N VAL A 182 5.03 -10.72 -1.82
CA VAL A 182 5.18 -10.86 -0.37
C VAL A 182 5.82 -9.59 0.16
N HIS A 183 5.08 -8.81 0.93
CA HIS A 183 5.54 -7.57 1.53
C HIS A 183 5.72 -7.75 3.05
N GLN A 184 6.75 -7.10 3.60
CA GLN A 184 7.24 -7.25 4.96
C GLN A 184 7.68 -8.69 5.29
N TYR A 185 8.36 -9.36 4.34
CA TYR A 185 8.81 -10.74 4.53
C TYR A 185 9.71 -10.90 5.78
N ASP A 186 10.42 -9.84 6.16
CA ASP A 186 11.30 -9.77 7.32
C ASP A 186 10.57 -9.67 8.67
N ARG A 187 9.24 -9.60 8.68
CA ARG A 187 8.40 -9.60 9.89
C ARG A 187 7.95 -10.99 10.34
N ASN A 188 8.24 -12.04 9.55
CA ASN A 188 7.91 -13.41 9.89
C ASN A 188 9.19 -14.25 10.06
N LEU A 189 9.39 -14.80 11.26
CA LEU A 189 10.60 -15.58 11.57
C LEU A 189 10.68 -16.91 10.82
N ASP A 190 9.56 -17.52 10.47
CA ASP A 190 9.55 -18.79 9.74
C ASP A 190 10.07 -18.60 8.31
N VAL A 191 9.80 -17.44 7.71
CA VAL A 191 10.37 -17.04 6.42
C VAL A 191 11.89 -16.81 6.52
N LEU A 192 12.36 -16.22 7.63
CA LEU A 192 13.78 -15.87 7.81
C LEU A 192 14.68 -17.03 8.25
N ARG A 193 14.11 -18.07 8.89
CA ARG A 193 14.88 -19.18 9.50
C ARG A 193 15.06 -20.39 8.59
N ALA A 194 14.28 -20.48 7.52
CA ALA A 194 14.36 -21.57 6.55
C ALA A 194 15.54 -21.37 5.59
#